data_AF-A0A974V1D7-F1
#
_entry.id   AF-A0A974V1D7-F1
#
_cell.length_a   1.000
_cell.length_b   1.000
_cell.length_c   1.000
_cell.angle_alpha   90.00
_cell.angle_beta   90.00
_cell.angle_gamma   90.00
#
_symmetry.space_group_name_H-M   'P 1'
#
loop_
_entity.id
_entity.type
_entity.pdbx_description
1 polymer ?
#
loop_
_entity_poly.entity_id
_entity_poly.type
_entity_poly.pdbx_seq_one_letter_code
_entity_poly.pdbx_strand_id
1 'polypeptide(L)'
;MRVLVAVATRHGATREIAEQIAATAAMTLEETGVAAQVEVVDAEHVTSLAGYDAVVLGSAVYLGHWLDSAQRLAHEHQGELRRLPVWLFSSGPVGQRRRPGSDPVDVSDVLTDTAAREHRLFGGRVERARLRFPERAVVAALRVKDGDNRDWPVIRAWARAIAGELAVVPRGRSAKVDRPASGAGTFVLTLRVVRPRRRRSVREFPECEAENGERSEHAWTAAGFPDDAAEHRRLAGQPLAVRGAQPGADRGFH
;
A
#
# COMPACT_ATOMS: atom_id res chain seq x y z
N MET A 1 9.47 -17.04 -5.72
CA MET A 1 9.65 -15.64 -5.30
C MET A 1 9.25 -15.50 -3.85
N ARG A 2 9.78 -14.51 -3.14
CA ARG A 2 9.45 -14.24 -1.73
C ARG A 2 8.85 -12.84 -1.61
N VAL A 3 7.69 -12.74 -0.98
CA VAL A 3 6.98 -11.48 -0.78
C VAL A 3 6.82 -11.26 0.72
N LEU A 4 7.29 -10.11 1.20
CA LEU A 4 7.08 -9.69 2.58
C LEU A 4 5.82 -8.83 2.69
N VAL A 5 4.94 -9.17 3.62
CA VAL A 5 3.86 -8.29 4.06
C VAL A 5 4.18 -7.81 5.47
N ALA A 6 4.81 -6.64 5.57
CA ALA A 6 5.15 -6.03 6.85
C ALA A 6 3.99 -5.18 7.36
N VAL A 7 3.62 -5.32 8.64
CA VAL A 7 2.45 -4.61 9.20
C VAL A 7 2.71 -4.03 10.58
N ALA A 8 2.33 -2.76 10.78
CA ALA A 8 2.20 -2.18 12.11
C ALA A 8 0.72 -2.12 12.51
N THR A 9 0.38 -2.80 13.61
CA THR A 9 -0.99 -2.88 14.13
C THR A 9 -1.00 -2.60 15.62
N ARG A 10 -2.10 -2.04 16.15
CA ARG A 10 -2.30 -1.87 17.61
C ARG A 10 -3.39 -2.79 18.16
N HIS A 11 -4.51 -2.90 17.45
CA HIS A 11 -5.69 -3.69 17.88
C HIS A 11 -5.95 -4.91 16.99
N GLY A 12 -4.96 -5.35 16.20
CA GLY A 12 -5.05 -6.54 15.35
C GLY A 12 -5.75 -6.34 14.00
N ALA A 13 -6.68 -5.39 13.88
CA ALA A 13 -7.48 -5.22 12.66
C ALA A 13 -6.65 -5.00 11.38
N THR A 14 -5.56 -4.23 11.44
CA THR A 14 -4.65 -4.00 10.31
C THR A 14 -3.85 -5.25 9.95
N ARG A 15 -3.51 -6.08 10.95
CA ARG A 15 -2.83 -7.36 10.74
C ARG A 15 -3.75 -8.38 10.05
N GLU A 16 -5.03 -8.42 10.40
CA GLU A 16 -6.01 -9.25 9.69
C GLU A 16 -6.16 -8.82 8.20
N ILE A 17 -6.00 -7.52 7.89
CA ILE A 17 -5.92 -7.04 6.49
C ILE A 17 -4.64 -7.57 5.82
N ALA A 18 -3.49 -7.46 6.49
CA ALA A 18 -2.20 -7.96 5.99
C ALA A 18 -2.25 -9.47 5.68
N GLU A 19 -2.83 -10.25 6.58
CA GLU A 19 -3.03 -11.70 6.43
C GLU A 19 -3.94 -12.03 5.24
N GLN A 20 -5.03 -11.27 5.06
CA GLN A 20 -5.89 -11.44 3.90
C GLN A 20 -5.18 -11.09 2.58
N ILE A 21 -4.38 -10.03 2.56
CA ILE A 21 -3.56 -9.65 1.41
C ILE A 21 -2.57 -10.78 1.09
N ALA A 22 -1.83 -11.26 2.09
CA ALA A 22 -0.85 -12.33 1.92
C ALA A 22 -1.49 -13.61 1.35
N ALA A 23 -2.60 -14.06 1.95
CA ALA A 23 -3.31 -15.27 1.52
C ALA A 23 -3.83 -15.14 0.08
N THR A 24 -4.42 -14.00 -0.28
CA THR A 24 -4.95 -13.78 -1.64
C THR A 24 -3.83 -13.64 -2.66
N ALA A 25 -2.76 -12.92 -2.34
CA ALA A 25 -1.63 -12.77 -3.24
C ALA A 25 -0.92 -14.12 -3.49
N ALA A 26 -0.71 -14.92 -2.45
CA ALA A 26 -0.13 -16.26 -2.57
C ALA A 26 -0.97 -17.15 -3.50
N MET A 27 -2.27 -17.25 -3.24
CA MET A 27 -3.21 -18.03 -4.04
C MET A 27 -3.20 -17.59 -5.52
N THR A 28 -3.29 -16.29 -5.79
CA THR A 28 -3.31 -15.77 -7.16
C THR A 28 -1.97 -15.97 -7.89
N LEU A 29 -0.84 -15.89 -7.18
CA LEU A 29 0.46 -16.22 -7.76
C LEU A 29 0.55 -17.71 -8.13
N GLU A 30 0.05 -18.60 -7.28
CA GLU A 30 -0.01 -20.04 -7.58
C GLU A 30 -0.88 -20.35 -8.80
N GLU A 31 -2.07 -19.72 -8.90
CA GLU A 31 -2.97 -19.85 -10.05
C GLU A 31 -2.32 -19.41 -11.37
N THR A 32 -1.37 -18.48 -11.33
CA THR A 32 -0.59 -18.01 -12.49
C THR A 32 0.68 -18.84 -12.75
N GLY A 33 0.90 -19.93 -12.03
CA GLY A 33 2.07 -20.80 -12.17
C GLY A 33 3.35 -20.24 -11.53
N VAL A 34 3.22 -19.24 -10.67
CA VAL A 34 4.34 -18.58 -9.98
C VAL A 34 4.49 -19.14 -8.57
N ALA A 35 5.50 -19.98 -8.36
CA ALA A 35 5.87 -20.42 -7.01
C ALA A 35 6.28 -19.23 -6.14
N ALA A 36 5.48 -18.93 -5.12
CA ALA A 36 5.66 -17.80 -4.22
C ALA A 36 5.60 -18.22 -2.75
N GLN A 37 6.39 -17.56 -1.91
CA GLN A 37 6.29 -17.61 -0.46
C GLN A 37 5.90 -16.22 0.00
N VAL A 38 4.74 -16.09 0.63
CA VAL A 38 4.25 -14.81 1.14
C VAL A 38 4.15 -14.92 2.66
N GLU A 39 4.87 -14.06 3.36
CA GLU A 39 4.92 -14.07 4.84
C GLU A 39 4.47 -12.74 5.42
N VAL A 40 3.76 -12.79 6.55
CA VAL A 40 3.28 -11.61 7.28
C VAL A 40 4.11 -11.43 8.54
N VAL A 41 4.76 -10.28 8.68
CA VAL A 41 5.66 -9.98 9.80
C VAL A 41 5.27 -8.64 10.41
N ASP A 42 5.30 -8.52 11.75
CA ASP A 42 5.13 -7.18 12.35
C ASP A 42 6.30 -6.29 11.93
N ALA A 43 6.02 -5.04 11.59
CA ALA A 43 7.05 -4.12 11.09
C ALA A 43 8.23 -3.97 12.07
N GLU A 44 7.99 -4.07 13.38
CA GLU A 44 9.03 -4.02 14.42
C GLU A 44 9.95 -5.25 14.47
N HIS A 45 9.51 -6.37 13.88
CA HIS A 45 10.28 -7.63 13.84
C HIS A 45 11.02 -7.83 12.51
N VAL A 46 10.86 -6.92 11.54
CA VAL A 46 11.60 -6.98 10.28
C VAL A 46 13.02 -6.48 10.52
N THR A 47 14.00 -7.36 10.35
CA THR A 47 15.43 -7.06 10.57
C THR A 47 16.25 -7.00 9.27
N SER A 48 15.69 -7.51 8.17
CA SER A 48 16.35 -7.54 6.86
C SER A 48 15.31 -7.69 5.75
N LEU A 49 15.56 -7.03 4.62
CA LEU A 49 14.80 -7.24 3.37
C LEU A 49 15.53 -8.16 2.38
N ALA A 50 16.67 -8.72 2.78
CA ALA A 50 17.48 -9.56 1.91
C ALA A 50 16.72 -10.82 1.46
N GLY A 51 16.67 -11.01 0.14
CA GLY A 51 16.05 -12.18 -0.48
C GLY A 51 14.54 -12.10 -0.65
N TYR A 52 13.90 -10.96 -0.33
CA TYR A 52 12.56 -10.66 -0.81
C TYR A 52 12.61 -10.07 -2.22
N ASP A 53 11.64 -10.46 -3.04
CA ASP A 53 11.44 -9.96 -4.39
C ASP A 53 10.44 -8.80 -4.44
N ALA A 54 9.65 -8.61 -3.36
CA ALA A 54 8.63 -7.56 -3.25
C ALA A 54 8.23 -7.33 -1.78
N VAL A 55 7.71 -6.13 -1.49
CA VAL A 55 7.23 -5.75 -0.16
C VAL A 55 5.85 -5.10 -0.23
N VAL A 56 4.95 -5.50 0.66
CA VAL A 56 3.73 -4.77 0.98
C VAL A 56 3.88 -4.26 2.41
N LEU A 57 3.90 -2.95 2.61
CA LEU A 57 4.07 -2.32 3.93
C LEU A 57 2.76 -1.66 4.37
N GLY A 58 2.26 -2.05 5.53
CA GLY A 58 1.01 -1.57 6.08
C GLY A 58 1.13 -0.94 7.45
N SER A 59 0.32 0.07 7.73
CA SER A 59 0.18 0.60 9.08
C SER A 59 -1.25 0.93 9.46
N ALA A 60 -1.57 0.73 10.73
CA ALA A 60 -2.69 1.39 11.37
C ALA A 60 -2.47 2.91 11.38
N VAL A 61 -3.54 3.68 11.25
CA VAL A 61 -3.49 5.15 11.29
C VAL A 61 -4.07 5.64 12.60
N TYR A 62 -3.28 6.44 13.31
CA TYR A 62 -3.67 7.13 14.53
C TYR A 62 -3.36 8.60 14.40
N LEU A 63 -4.37 9.44 14.65
CA LEU A 63 -4.24 10.90 14.56
C LEU A 63 -3.68 11.40 13.21
N GLY A 64 -3.94 10.68 12.11
CA GLY A 64 -3.45 11.03 10.78
C GLY A 64 -2.06 10.47 10.44
N HIS A 65 -1.39 9.80 11.36
CA HIS A 65 -0.04 9.27 11.16
C HIS A 65 -0.01 7.74 11.22
N TRP A 66 0.98 7.16 10.54
CA TRP A 66 1.34 5.75 10.69
C TRP A 66 1.92 5.49 12.08
N LEU A 67 1.91 4.24 12.51
CA LEU A 67 2.61 3.82 13.71
C LEU A 67 4.13 3.89 13.46
N ASP A 68 4.86 4.31 14.49
CA ASP A 68 6.31 4.54 14.43
C ASP A 68 7.10 3.31 13.93
N SER A 69 6.63 2.09 14.23
CA SER A 69 7.31 0.87 13.77
C SER A 69 7.30 0.72 12.24
N ALA A 70 6.22 1.09 11.56
CA ALA A 70 6.18 1.08 10.10
C ALA A 70 6.98 2.24 9.49
N GLN A 71 6.91 3.43 10.11
CA GLN A 71 7.69 4.58 9.66
C GLN A 71 9.20 4.31 9.76
N ARG A 72 9.65 3.76 10.89
CA ARG A 72 11.04 3.38 11.12
C ARG A 72 11.52 2.34 10.13
N LEU A 73 10.74 1.30 9.87
CA LEU A 73 11.06 0.29 8.85
C LEU A 73 11.24 0.92 7.47
N ALA A 74 10.34 1.83 7.07
CA ALA A 74 10.45 2.55 5.79
C ALA A 74 11.75 3.36 5.72
N HIS A 75 12.06 4.10 6.79
CA HIS A 75 13.22 4.98 6.85
C HIS A 75 14.56 4.22 6.89
N GLU A 76 14.68 3.22 7.77
CA GLU A 76 15.90 2.45 7.98
C GLU A 76 16.26 1.60 6.76
N HIS A 77 15.26 1.07 6.05
CA HIS A 77 15.45 0.23 4.87
C HIS A 77 15.16 0.93 3.54
N GLN A 78 15.08 2.27 3.52
CA GLN A 78 14.74 3.06 2.32
C GLN A 78 15.56 2.68 1.07
N GLY A 79 16.86 2.42 1.26
CA GLY A 79 17.77 2.09 0.16
C GLY A 79 17.51 0.72 -0.48
N GLU A 80 16.98 -0.23 0.29
CA GLU A 80 16.54 -1.54 -0.19
C GLU A 80 15.11 -1.45 -0.76
N LEU A 81 14.21 -0.78 -0.05
CA LEU A 81 12.80 -0.63 -0.43
C LEU A 81 12.66 0.04 -1.81
N ARG A 82 13.41 1.10 -2.08
CA ARG A 82 13.40 1.79 -3.39
C ARG A 82 13.87 0.91 -4.57
N ARG A 83 14.50 -0.23 -4.31
CA ARG A 83 14.97 -1.19 -5.33
C ARG A 83 14.00 -2.34 -5.53
N LEU A 84 13.00 -2.47 -4.67
CA LEU A 84 11.98 -3.50 -4.72
C LEU A 84 10.66 -2.91 -5.23
N PRO A 85 9.79 -3.72 -5.84
CA PRO A 85 8.37 -3.40 -5.95
C PRO A 85 7.77 -3.25 -4.54
N VAL A 86 7.32 -2.04 -4.21
CA VAL A 86 6.69 -1.74 -2.92
C VAL A 86 5.27 -1.22 -3.11
N TRP A 87 4.34 -1.74 -2.31
CA TRP A 87 2.98 -1.22 -2.17
C TRP A 87 2.72 -0.85 -0.71
N LEU A 88 2.00 0.25 -0.49
CA LEU A 88 1.66 0.72 0.84
C LEU A 88 0.17 0.56 1.11
N PHE A 89 -0.19 0.26 2.36
CA PHE A 89 -1.58 0.41 2.78
C PHE A 89 -1.73 1.04 4.16
N SER A 90 -2.84 1.73 4.34
CA SER A 90 -3.25 2.31 5.60
C SER A 90 -4.57 1.71 6.05
N SER A 91 -4.73 1.54 7.35
CA SER A 91 -6.02 1.15 7.93
C SER A 91 -6.31 2.04 9.12
N GLY A 92 -7.43 2.75 9.07
CA GLY A 92 -7.78 3.69 10.12
C GLY A 92 -9.27 3.97 10.19
N PRO A 93 -9.72 4.59 11.28
CA PRO A 93 -11.07 5.09 11.37
C PRO A 93 -11.26 6.19 10.31
N VAL A 94 -11.92 5.85 9.21
CA VAL A 94 -12.29 6.83 8.18
C VAL A 94 -13.46 7.63 8.76
N GLY A 95 -13.15 8.76 9.42
CA GLY A 95 -14.16 9.71 9.87
C GLY A 95 -14.96 10.25 8.68
N GLN A 96 -16.20 10.66 8.93
CA GLN A 96 -17.10 11.20 7.87
C GLN A 96 -16.62 12.52 7.25
N ARG A 97 -15.54 13.12 7.77
CA ARG A 97 -15.00 14.39 7.28
C ARG A 97 -13.78 14.13 6.39
N ARG A 98 -14.05 13.74 5.15
CA ARG A 98 -13.11 13.94 4.05
C ARG A 98 -13.08 15.45 3.74
N ARG A 99 -11.96 16.12 3.97
CA ARG A 99 -11.75 17.43 3.34
C ARG A 99 -11.39 17.15 1.87
N PRO A 100 -12.08 17.75 0.89
CA PRO A 100 -11.69 17.59 -0.50
C PRO A 100 -10.27 18.13 -0.70
N GLY A 101 -9.37 17.33 -1.27
CA GLY A 101 -8.00 17.72 -1.63
C GLY A 101 -6.89 17.39 -0.62
N SER A 102 -7.17 16.78 0.53
CA SER A 102 -6.14 16.31 1.47
C SER A 102 -6.25 14.80 1.70
N ASP A 103 -5.15 14.07 1.52
CA ASP A 103 -5.07 12.68 1.93
C ASP A 103 -5.28 12.62 3.46
N PRO A 104 -6.25 11.84 3.99
CA PRO A 104 -6.52 11.79 5.43
C PRO A 104 -5.39 11.17 6.27
N VAL A 105 -4.33 10.67 5.61
CA VAL A 105 -3.16 10.08 6.24
C VAL A 105 -1.92 10.76 5.68
N ASP A 106 -1.08 11.30 6.56
CA ASP A 106 0.23 11.78 6.16
C ASP A 106 1.17 10.58 5.96
N VAL A 107 1.40 10.25 4.70
CA VAL A 107 2.30 9.18 4.26
C VAL A 107 3.38 9.70 3.31
N SER A 108 3.55 11.02 3.19
CA SER A 108 4.44 11.63 2.20
C SER A 108 5.89 11.20 2.38
N ASP A 109 6.37 11.14 3.62
CA ASP A 109 7.73 10.68 3.93
C ASP A 109 7.90 9.19 3.61
N VAL A 110 6.91 8.36 3.96
CA VAL A 110 6.95 6.92 3.69
C VAL A 110 6.90 6.64 2.18
N LEU A 111 6.06 7.34 1.43
CA LEU A 111 6.00 7.24 -0.02
C LEU A 111 7.34 7.61 -0.64
N THR A 112 7.95 8.69 -0.14
CA THR A 112 9.27 9.14 -0.57
C THR A 112 10.32 8.07 -0.27
N ASP A 113 10.43 7.62 0.97
CA ASP A 113 11.44 6.67 1.45
C ASP A 113 11.35 5.31 0.76
N THR A 114 10.16 4.89 0.35
CA THR A 114 9.95 3.58 -0.28
C THR A 114 9.88 3.60 -1.80
N ALA A 115 9.65 4.75 -2.43
CA ALA A 115 9.28 4.86 -3.85
C ALA A 115 8.16 3.89 -4.25
N ALA A 116 7.15 3.76 -3.38
CA ALA A 116 6.06 2.81 -3.58
C ALA A 116 5.25 3.11 -4.84
N ARG A 117 4.76 2.04 -5.48
CA ARG A 117 3.97 2.08 -6.70
C ARG A 117 2.55 2.60 -6.48
N GLU A 118 1.98 2.24 -5.35
CA GLU A 118 0.63 2.61 -4.96
C GLU A 118 0.54 2.69 -3.43
N HIS A 119 -0.33 3.56 -2.94
CA HIS A 119 -0.80 3.57 -1.56
C HIS A 119 -2.32 3.44 -1.53
N ARG A 120 -2.83 2.57 -0.65
CA ARG A 120 -4.27 2.35 -0.50
C ARG A 120 -4.76 2.49 0.94
N LEU A 121 -5.81 3.29 1.13
CA LEU A 121 -6.50 3.43 2.41
C LEU A 121 -7.68 2.46 2.52
N PHE A 122 -7.67 1.61 3.53
CA PHE A 122 -8.77 0.74 3.91
C PHE A 122 -9.48 1.25 5.17
N GLY A 123 -10.77 0.91 5.29
CA GLY A 123 -11.49 1.09 6.54
C GLY A 123 -10.88 0.22 7.65
N GLY A 124 -10.87 0.74 8.87
CA GLY A 124 -10.50 -0.01 10.07
C GLY A 124 -11.69 -0.61 10.81
N ARG A 125 -11.39 -1.41 11.83
CA ARG A 125 -12.36 -1.89 12.82
C ARG A 125 -12.23 -1.04 14.08
N VAL A 126 -13.36 -0.50 14.55
CA VAL A 126 -13.44 0.34 15.75
C VAL A 126 -14.34 -0.33 16.76
N GLU A 127 -13.75 -0.74 17.89
CA GLU A 127 -14.44 -1.32 19.03
C GLU A 127 -14.15 -0.46 20.26
N ARG A 128 -15.05 0.47 20.63
CA ARG A 128 -14.80 1.42 21.74
C ARG A 128 -14.42 0.75 23.06
N ALA A 129 -14.91 -0.46 23.30
CA ALA A 129 -14.60 -1.25 24.49
C ALA A 129 -13.12 -1.63 24.60
N ARG A 130 -12.41 -1.72 23.47
CA ARG A 130 -10.98 -2.09 23.42
C ARG A 130 -10.05 -0.88 23.37
N LEU A 131 -10.59 0.34 23.25
CA LEU A 131 -9.83 1.57 23.15
C LEU A 131 -9.43 2.12 24.52
N ARG A 132 -8.20 2.63 24.61
CA ARG A 132 -7.73 3.39 25.78
C ARG A 132 -8.41 4.77 25.85
N PHE A 133 -8.39 5.43 27.01
CA PHE A 133 -9.03 6.73 27.23
C PHE A 133 -8.72 7.79 26.15
N PRO A 134 -7.45 8.06 25.77
CA PRO A 134 -7.15 9.03 24.72
C PRO A 134 -7.68 8.59 23.34
N GLU A 135 -7.66 7.30 23.03
CA GLU A 135 -8.17 6.76 21.76
C GLU A 135 -9.70 6.92 21.65
N ARG A 136 -10.42 6.72 22.76
CA ARG A 136 -11.86 6.96 22.82
C ARG A 136 -12.20 8.43 22.57
N ALA A 137 -11.40 9.36 23.09
CA ALA A 137 -11.59 10.80 22.83
C ALA A 137 -11.43 11.13 21.33
N VAL A 138 -10.43 10.53 20.66
CA VAL A 138 -10.22 10.70 19.21
C VAL A 138 -11.39 10.15 18.40
N VAL A 139 -11.85 8.93 18.69
CA VAL A 139 -13.00 8.31 18.03
C VAL A 139 -14.26 9.15 18.21
N ALA A 140 -14.48 9.70 19.41
CA ALA A 140 -15.60 10.60 19.69
C ALA A 140 -15.50 11.92 18.92
N ALA A 141 -14.32 12.57 18.89
CA ALA A 141 -14.08 13.82 18.18
C ALA A 141 -14.29 13.68 16.66
N LEU A 142 -13.84 12.55 16.09
CA LEU A 142 -14.03 12.23 14.67
C LEU A 142 -15.44 11.71 14.34
N ARG A 143 -16.32 11.57 15.35
CA ARG A 143 -17.67 10.99 15.23
C ARG A 143 -17.66 9.64 14.53
N VAL A 144 -16.62 8.85 14.77
CA VAL A 144 -16.46 7.53 14.15
C VAL A 144 -17.42 6.57 14.83
N LYS A 145 -18.25 5.91 14.02
CA LYS A 145 -19.16 4.88 14.49
C LYS A 145 -18.39 3.61 14.79
N ASP A 146 -18.84 2.90 15.80
CA ASP A 146 -18.34 1.57 16.12
C ASP A 146 -18.73 0.61 15.00
N GLY A 147 -17.86 -0.34 14.72
CA GLY A 147 -18.08 -1.34 13.68
C GLY A 147 -16.83 -1.67 12.88
N ASP A 148 -16.99 -2.68 12.04
CA ASP A 148 -15.99 -3.10 11.08
C ASP A 148 -16.28 -2.42 9.74
N ASN A 149 -15.38 -1.53 9.29
CA ASN A 149 -15.51 -0.85 8.00
C ASN A 149 -14.57 -1.44 6.94
N ARG A 150 -14.00 -2.64 7.18
CA ARG A 150 -13.14 -3.31 6.22
C ARG A 150 -13.97 -3.89 5.09
N ASP A 151 -13.69 -3.41 3.88
CA ASP A 151 -14.24 -3.98 2.66
C ASP A 151 -13.35 -5.12 2.17
N TRP A 152 -13.69 -6.34 2.59
CA TRP A 152 -12.94 -7.54 2.24
C TRP A 152 -12.88 -7.84 0.73
N PRO A 153 -13.99 -7.69 -0.04
CA PRO A 153 -13.92 -7.73 -1.50
C PRO A 153 -12.86 -6.79 -2.09
N VAL A 154 -12.82 -5.53 -1.64
CA VAL A 154 -11.85 -4.53 -2.12
C VAL A 154 -10.42 -4.90 -1.72
N ILE A 155 -10.18 -5.37 -0.49
CA ILE A 155 -8.87 -5.83 -0.03
C ILE A 155 -8.38 -6.99 -0.91
N ARG A 156 -9.24 -7.99 -1.16
CA ARG A 156 -8.88 -9.13 -2.01
C ARG A 156 -8.62 -8.69 -3.45
N ALA A 157 -9.42 -7.79 -4.00
CA ALA A 157 -9.21 -7.27 -5.36
C ALA A 157 -7.85 -6.58 -5.50
N TRP A 158 -7.47 -5.77 -4.51
CA TRP A 158 -6.16 -5.12 -4.48
C TRP A 158 -5.00 -6.13 -4.39
N ALA A 159 -5.12 -7.14 -3.53
CA ALA A 159 -4.12 -8.20 -3.42
C ALA A 159 -3.94 -8.99 -4.73
N ARG A 160 -5.04 -9.25 -5.48
CA ARG A 160 -4.96 -9.87 -6.81
C ARG A 160 -4.27 -8.96 -7.83
N ALA A 161 -4.48 -7.66 -7.78
CA ALA A 161 -3.81 -6.70 -8.67
C ALA A 161 -2.29 -6.72 -8.43
N ILE A 162 -1.86 -6.68 -7.16
CA ILE A 162 -0.44 -6.81 -6.79
C ILE A 162 0.13 -8.13 -7.32
N ALA A 163 -0.55 -9.25 -7.10
CA ALA A 163 -0.12 -10.56 -7.59
C ALA A 163 -0.01 -10.60 -9.13
N GLY A 164 -0.97 -9.99 -9.84
CA GLY A 164 -0.94 -9.88 -11.30
C GLY A 164 0.26 -9.09 -11.80
N GLU A 165 0.59 -7.96 -11.16
CA GLU A 165 1.81 -7.21 -11.46
C GLU A 165 3.07 -8.03 -11.20
N LEU A 166 3.13 -8.77 -10.08
CA LEU A 166 4.27 -9.60 -9.72
C LEU A 166 4.45 -10.81 -10.64
N ALA A 167 3.36 -11.35 -11.21
CA ALA A 167 3.41 -12.48 -12.13
C ALA A 167 4.05 -12.11 -13.48
N VAL A 168 3.96 -10.85 -13.90
CA VAL A 168 4.47 -10.38 -15.20
C VAL A 168 5.88 -9.79 -15.14
N VAL A 169 6.43 -9.50 -13.95
CA VAL A 169 7.78 -8.95 -13.81
C VAL A 169 8.83 -10.05 -14.05
N PRO A 170 9.73 -9.91 -15.06
CA PRO A 170 10.83 -10.84 -15.25
C PRO A 170 11.73 -10.85 -14.01
N ARG A 171 11.91 -12.02 -13.40
CA ARG A 171 12.68 -12.14 -12.15
C ARG A 171 14.15 -11.79 -12.37
N GLY A 172 14.53 -10.57 -12.01
CA GLY A 172 15.91 -10.13 -11.93
C GLY A 172 16.64 -10.81 -10.77
N ARG A 173 17.23 -11.99 -11.05
CA ARG A 173 18.34 -12.62 -10.31
C ARG A 173 18.19 -12.67 -8.78
N SER A 174 17.41 -13.64 -8.28
CA SER A 174 17.66 -14.19 -6.94
C SER A 174 19.02 -14.91 -7.00
N ALA A 175 20.05 -14.31 -6.40
CA ALA A 175 21.29 -15.01 -6.14
C ALA A 175 20.95 -16.19 -5.23
N LYS A 176 21.06 -17.38 -5.80
CA LYS A 176 21.02 -18.66 -5.11
C LYS A 176 21.94 -18.56 -3.90
N VAL A 177 21.38 -18.41 -2.70
CA VAL A 177 22.14 -18.59 -1.46
C VAL A 177 22.41 -20.08 -1.38
N ASP A 178 23.60 -20.49 -1.80
CA ASP A 178 24.09 -21.85 -1.59
C ASP A 178 24.16 -22.07 -0.07
N ARG A 179 23.18 -22.82 0.44
CA ARG A 179 23.25 -23.38 1.78
C ARG A 179 24.42 -24.36 1.78
N PRO A 180 25.50 -24.16 2.56
CA PRO A 180 26.58 -25.13 2.59
C PRO A 180 26.01 -26.46 3.08
N ALA A 181 26.19 -27.50 2.26
CA ALA A 181 25.94 -28.87 2.68
C ALA A 181 26.78 -29.11 3.94
N SER A 182 26.11 -29.49 5.01
CA SER A 182 26.74 -29.95 6.24
C SER A 182 27.62 -31.15 5.91
N GLY A 183 28.92 -30.89 5.76
CA GLY A 183 29.98 -31.89 5.66
C GLY A 183 31.12 -31.42 6.54
N ALA A 184 31.39 -32.17 7.62
CA ALA A 184 32.51 -31.94 8.49
C ALA A 184 33.82 -31.90 7.69
N GLY A 185 34.49 -30.74 7.68
CA GLY A 185 35.76 -30.55 7.01
C GLY A 185 36.53 -29.44 7.70
N THR A 186 37.61 -29.82 8.38
CA THR A 186 38.56 -28.94 9.05
C THR A 186 39.05 -27.85 8.09
N PHE A 187 38.67 -26.59 8.35
CA PHE A 187 39.21 -25.44 7.62
C PHE A 187 40.53 -25.01 8.25
N VAL A 188 41.63 -25.21 7.51
CA VAL A 188 42.94 -24.61 7.80
C VAL A 188 42.91 -23.17 7.29
N LEU A 189 42.94 -22.20 8.22
CA LEU A 189 42.95 -20.77 7.95
C LEU A 189 44.30 -20.35 7.36
N THR A 190 44.39 -20.19 6.03
CA THR A 190 45.53 -19.50 5.41
C THR A 190 45.25 -18.00 5.35
N LEU A 191 45.80 -17.25 6.30
CA LEU A 191 45.81 -15.79 6.30
C LEU A 191 46.57 -15.28 5.08
N ARG A 192 45.84 -14.82 4.06
CA ARG A 192 46.42 -14.10 2.92
C ARG A 192 46.54 -12.62 3.29
N VAL A 193 47.75 -12.18 3.62
CA VAL A 193 48.09 -10.79 3.91
C VAL A 193 47.83 -9.93 2.67
N VAL A 194 46.79 -9.09 2.72
CA VAL A 194 46.48 -8.09 1.70
C VAL A 194 47.35 -6.85 1.96
N ARG A 195 48.27 -6.53 1.03
CA ARG A 195 49.08 -5.31 1.10
C ARG A 195 48.25 -4.07 0.74
N PRO A 196 48.40 -2.94 1.45
CA PRO A 196 47.64 -1.72 1.18
C PRO A 196 48.13 -1.03 -0.11
N ARG A 197 47.19 -0.72 -1.01
CA ARG A 197 47.46 0.13 -2.20
C ARG A 197 47.57 1.59 -1.76
N ARG A 198 48.66 2.24 -2.20
CA ARG A 198 48.99 3.65 -1.94
C ARG A 198 47.87 4.59 -2.38
N ARG A 199 47.51 5.52 -1.49
CA ARG A 199 46.73 6.73 -1.77
C ARG A 199 47.43 7.54 -2.86
N ARG A 200 46.70 7.90 -3.92
CA ARG A 200 47.04 9.06 -4.76
C ARG A 200 46.27 10.26 -4.24
N SER A 201 47.02 11.34 -4.09
CA SER A 201 46.63 12.68 -3.69
C SER A 201 45.78 13.37 -4.76
N VAL A 202 44.78 14.11 -4.25
CA VAL A 202 44.34 15.45 -4.63
C VAL A 202 44.15 15.75 -6.12
N ARG A 203 42.90 16.05 -6.49
CA ARG A 203 42.60 17.24 -7.27
C ARG A 203 41.43 17.97 -6.64
N GLU A 204 41.65 19.25 -6.42
CA GLU A 204 40.70 20.27 -6.00
C GLU A 204 39.49 20.29 -6.94
N PHE A 205 38.30 20.45 -6.35
CA PHE A 205 37.09 20.88 -7.04
C PHE A 205 36.80 22.31 -6.60
N PRO A 206 36.57 23.26 -7.52
CA PRO A 206 36.23 24.62 -7.16
C PRO A 206 34.81 24.70 -6.60
N GLU A 207 34.66 25.56 -5.60
CA GLU A 207 33.40 26.05 -5.05
C GLU A 207 32.50 26.59 -6.16
N CYS A 208 31.27 26.07 -6.24
CA CYS A 208 30.19 26.75 -6.97
C CYS A 208 29.42 27.59 -5.95
N GLU A 209 29.52 28.90 -6.17
CA GLU A 209 28.93 29.98 -5.39
C GLU A 209 27.40 29.85 -5.30
N ALA A 210 26.90 30.21 -4.12
CA ALA A 210 25.49 30.39 -3.85
C ALA A 210 25.04 31.75 -4.39
N GLU A 211 24.16 31.76 -5.39
CA GLU A 211 23.41 32.95 -5.78
C GLU A 211 22.02 32.91 -5.14
N ASN A 212 21.82 33.81 -4.18
CA ASN A 212 20.53 34.31 -3.76
C ASN A 212 19.91 35.12 -4.92
N GLY A 213 18.69 34.76 -5.33
CA GLY A 213 17.87 35.53 -6.25
C GLY A 213 16.42 35.53 -5.80
N GLU A 214 15.95 36.71 -5.41
CA GLU A 214 14.63 37.00 -4.88
C GLU A 214 13.48 36.78 -5.88
N ARG A 215 12.32 36.46 -5.30
CA ARG A 215 10.93 36.72 -5.73
C ARG A 215 10.68 37.16 -7.18
N SER A 216 9.75 36.44 -7.81
CA SER A 216 8.63 37.07 -8.53
C SER A 216 7.39 36.17 -8.54
N GLU A 217 6.35 36.63 -7.85
CA GLU A 217 4.96 36.29 -8.15
C GLU A 217 4.64 36.70 -9.59
N HIS A 218 3.90 35.85 -10.31
CA HIS A 218 2.87 36.14 -11.33
C HIS A 218 2.86 35.14 -12.49
N ALA A 219 1.63 34.88 -12.95
CA ALA A 219 1.24 34.28 -14.22
C ALA A 219 1.34 32.75 -14.37
N TRP A 220 0.28 32.06 -13.93
CA TRP A 220 -0.28 30.96 -14.73
C TRP A 220 -1.80 31.13 -14.83
N THR A 221 -2.20 31.83 -15.88
CA THR A 221 -3.56 31.85 -16.40
C THR A 221 -3.67 30.78 -17.49
N ALA A 222 -4.72 29.97 -17.40
CA ALA A 222 -5.44 29.33 -18.50
C ALA A 222 -4.70 28.37 -19.47
N ALA A 223 -4.80 27.08 -19.17
CA ALA A 223 -5.10 26.00 -20.12
C ALA A 223 -5.74 24.87 -19.28
N GLY A 224 -7.02 24.55 -19.34
CA GLY A 224 -7.81 24.23 -20.52
C GLY A 224 -8.02 22.70 -20.55
N PHE A 225 -8.93 22.18 -19.71
CA PHE A 225 -9.44 20.81 -19.82
C PHE A 225 -10.98 20.85 -19.70
N PRO A 226 -11.71 20.20 -20.62
CA PRO A 226 -13.16 20.30 -20.71
C PRO A 226 -13.89 19.49 -19.62
N ASP A 227 -15.01 20.06 -19.21
CA ASP A 227 -15.94 19.65 -18.16
C ASP A 227 -17.06 18.81 -18.81
N ASP A 228 -16.99 17.47 -18.71
CA ASP A 228 -18.07 16.57 -19.14
C ASP A 228 -19.02 16.28 -17.97
N ALA A 229 -19.83 17.29 -17.63
CA ALA A 229 -20.96 17.19 -16.71
C ALA A 229 -22.27 17.51 -17.44
N ALA A 230 -22.68 16.65 -18.39
CA ALA A 230 -23.95 16.84 -19.09
C ALA A 230 -24.58 15.55 -19.67
N GLU A 231 -24.75 14.46 -18.90
CA GLU A 231 -25.66 13.39 -19.38
C GLU A 231 -26.30 12.51 -18.29
N HIS A 232 -26.91 13.11 -17.26
CA HIS A 232 -27.84 12.36 -16.37
C HIS A 232 -29.07 13.19 -15.97
N ARG A 233 -29.77 13.73 -16.97
CA ARG A 233 -31.11 14.31 -16.74
C ARG A 233 -32.05 14.15 -17.93
N ARG A 234 -32.38 12.90 -18.28
CA ARG A 234 -33.67 12.56 -18.90
C ARG A 234 -34.06 11.17 -18.45
N LEU A 235 -35.10 11.07 -17.64
CA LEU A 235 -36.13 10.02 -17.59
C LEU A 235 -36.87 10.15 -16.25
N ALA A 236 -37.65 11.22 -16.11
CA ALA A 236 -38.73 11.29 -15.14
C ALA A 236 -39.84 12.18 -15.71
N GLY A 237 -40.91 11.53 -16.15
CA GLY A 237 -42.27 12.07 -16.22
C GLY A 237 -42.62 12.92 -17.44
N GLN A 238 -43.57 12.44 -18.26
CA GLN A 238 -44.90 13.05 -18.40
C GLN A 238 -45.84 12.18 -19.29
N PRO A 239 -47.18 12.37 -19.23
CA PRO A 239 -48.16 11.28 -19.23
C PRO A 239 -49.20 11.33 -20.38
N LEU A 240 -50.24 10.48 -20.24
CA LEU A 240 -51.51 10.34 -20.98
C LEU A 240 -51.49 9.58 -22.31
N ALA A 241 -52.28 8.50 -22.39
CA ALA A 241 -53.64 8.58 -22.94
C ALA A 241 -54.42 7.27 -22.73
N VAL A 242 -55.62 7.42 -22.18
CA VAL A 242 -56.69 6.42 -22.12
C VAL A 242 -57.29 6.23 -23.51
N ARG A 243 -57.51 4.97 -23.93
CA ARG A 243 -58.59 4.60 -24.84
C ARG A 243 -58.98 3.15 -24.62
N GLY A 244 -60.23 2.95 -24.18
CA GLY A 244 -60.85 1.64 -24.02
C GLY A 244 -61.61 1.19 -25.27
N ALA A 245 -61.92 -0.10 -25.30
CA ALA A 245 -63.05 -0.79 -25.95
C ALA A 245 -62.76 -2.31 -25.80
N GLN A 246 -63.35 -3.00 -24.83
CA GLN A 246 -64.64 -3.72 -24.89
C GLN A 246 -64.52 -5.21 -25.30
N PRO A 247 -65.48 -6.06 -24.87
CA PRO A 247 -65.23 -7.43 -24.42
C PRO A 247 -65.73 -8.49 -25.41
N GLY A 248 -65.35 -9.75 -25.18
CA GLY A 248 -66.03 -10.86 -25.84
C GLY A 248 -65.36 -12.23 -25.70
N ALA A 249 -66.02 -13.06 -24.90
CA ALA A 249 -66.37 -14.44 -25.25
C ALA A 249 -65.26 -15.51 -25.39
N ASP A 250 -65.31 -16.43 -24.41
CA ASP A 250 -65.71 -17.82 -24.62
C ASP A 250 -64.62 -18.91 -24.71
N ARG A 251 -65.00 -20.03 -24.07
CA ARG A 251 -64.51 -21.41 -24.14
C ARG A 251 -63.32 -21.81 -23.27
N GLY A 252 -63.65 -22.69 -22.33
CA GLY A 252 -62.69 -23.47 -21.55
C GLY A 252 -62.14 -24.67 -22.32
N PHE A 253 -61.24 -25.41 -21.66
CA PHE A 253 -61.20 -26.86 -21.63
C PHE A 253 -60.09 -27.30 -20.65
N HIS A 254 -60.44 -28.30 -19.85
CA HIS A 254 -59.64 -29.16 -18.96
C HIS A 254 -59.18 -28.62 -17.60
#